data_AF-A0A8S7UBS9-F1
#
_entry.id   AF-A0A8S7UBS9-F1
#
_cell.length_a   1.000
_cell.length_b   1.000
_cell.length_c   1.000
_cell.angle_alpha   90.00
_cell.angle_beta   90.00
_cell.angle_gamma   90.00
#
_symmetry.space_group_name_H-M   'P 1'
#
loop_
_entity.id
_entity.type
_entity.pdbx_description
1 polymer ?
#
loop_
_entity_poly.entity_id
_entity_poly.type
_entity_poly.pdbx_seq_one_letter_code
_entity_poly.pdbx_strand_id
1 'polypeptide(L)'
;MSTTTRKFKTVITDTGAKKLAQAAAPDGKPVRLTHMAVGDGGGTLPTPDSKQTRLVHEVWRHTVNRVILDATHQNRIIAELVIPPETGGFWIREIGVFDEHGDLIAVGNTAESYKPAVAEGSGRAQTFRTILTVSSTATVALTVDNTMVMATVDYVDDKLKEHEQSRRHPDASLTAKGFVQLSSATNSVSETQAATPKAVKAAYDLANGKYTAQDASTTRKGLVQLSSATNSTSETQAATPKAVKAAYDLANAKYTAQDATTAQKGIVQLSSATNSTSETLAATSKAVKAVMDETNKKAPLNSPALTGTPTTPTARQGTNNTQIASTAFVMAAIAALVDSSPDALNTLNELAAALGNDPNFATTMTNALAGKQPKDATLTALAGLATAADKFPYFTGNDVASLATLTKVGRDILAKSTVA
;
A
#
# COMPACT_ATOMS: atom_id res chain seq x y z
N MET A 1 -102.27 -56.04 -24.96
CA MET A 1 -101.37 -56.99 -24.27
C MET A 1 -100.86 -57.99 -25.29
N SER A 2 -99.64 -57.80 -25.79
CA SER A 2 -98.98 -58.74 -26.72
C SER A 2 -97.98 -59.54 -25.89
N THR A 3 -98.36 -60.75 -25.48
CA THR A 3 -97.47 -61.73 -24.83
C THR A 3 -96.54 -62.32 -25.89
N THR A 4 -95.55 -61.52 -26.32
CA THR A 4 -94.39 -62.04 -27.04
C THR A 4 -93.55 -62.82 -26.02
N THR A 5 -93.81 -64.11 -25.89
CA THR A 5 -93.04 -65.02 -25.03
C THR A 5 -91.59 -65.03 -25.51
N ARG A 6 -90.70 -64.28 -24.85
CA ARG A 6 -89.25 -64.31 -25.14
C ARG A 6 -88.76 -65.74 -24.91
N LYS A 7 -88.18 -66.35 -25.96
CA LYS A 7 -87.67 -67.74 -25.95
C LYS A 7 -86.59 -67.96 -24.89
N PHE A 8 -85.78 -66.95 -24.61
CA PHE A 8 -84.77 -66.94 -23.55
C PHE A 8 -85.04 -65.77 -22.61
N LYS A 9 -85.07 -66.06 -21.31
CA LYS A 9 -85.35 -65.08 -20.25
C LYS A 9 -84.58 -65.43 -19.00
N THR A 10 -84.28 -64.40 -18.21
CA THR A 10 -83.80 -64.54 -16.84
C THR A 10 -84.94 -64.15 -15.90
N VAL A 11 -85.17 -64.95 -14.87
CA VAL A 11 -86.16 -64.72 -13.83
C VAL A 11 -85.43 -64.65 -12.48
N ILE A 12 -85.77 -63.64 -11.68
CA ILE A 12 -85.31 -63.56 -10.28
C ILE A 12 -86.15 -64.54 -9.47
N THR A 13 -85.51 -65.38 -8.67
CA THR A 13 -86.21 -66.36 -7.82
C THR A 13 -86.91 -65.66 -6.65
N ASP A 14 -87.89 -66.31 -6.02
CA ASP A 14 -88.55 -65.79 -4.83
C ASP A 14 -87.55 -65.54 -3.69
N THR A 15 -86.51 -66.40 -3.59
CA THR A 15 -85.38 -66.24 -2.66
C THR A 15 -84.55 -65.02 -3.01
N GLY A 16 -84.19 -64.86 -4.29
CA GLY A 16 -83.43 -63.72 -4.79
C GLY A 16 -84.18 -62.40 -4.59
N ALA A 17 -85.47 -62.37 -4.89
CA ALA A 17 -86.33 -61.20 -4.70
C ALA A 17 -86.42 -60.81 -3.22
N LYS A 18 -86.54 -61.78 -2.30
CA LYS A 18 -86.51 -61.52 -0.85
C LYS A 18 -85.18 -60.93 -0.39
N LYS A 19 -84.05 -61.51 -0.81
CA LYS A 19 -82.72 -61.02 -0.43
C LYS A 19 -82.43 -59.64 -1.02
N LEU A 20 -82.79 -59.40 -2.27
CA LEU A 20 -82.65 -58.09 -2.92
C LEU A 20 -83.55 -57.02 -2.27
N ALA A 21 -84.75 -57.40 -1.81
CA ALA A 21 -85.62 -56.50 -1.05
C ALA A 21 -85.10 -56.21 0.36
N GLN A 22 -84.53 -57.21 1.06
CA GLN A 22 -83.87 -57.02 2.36
C GLN A 22 -82.64 -56.11 2.25
N ALA A 23 -81.87 -56.26 1.18
CA ALA A 23 -80.74 -55.41 0.88
C ALA A 23 -81.13 -53.97 0.49
N ALA A 24 -82.41 -53.72 0.16
CA ALA A 24 -82.96 -52.38 -0.10
C ALA A 24 -83.37 -51.61 1.17
N ALA A 25 -83.37 -52.26 2.34
CA ALA A 25 -83.68 -51.60 3.60
C ALA A 25 -82.54 -50.65 4.03
N PRO A 26 -82.80 -49.63 4.87
CA PRO A 26 -81.80 -48.63 5.29
C PRO A 26 -80.52 -49.21 5.92
N ASP A 27 -80.63 -50.37 6.58
CA ASP A 27 -79.51 -51.11 7.19
C ASP A 27 -79.23 -52.46 6.48
N GLY A 28 -79.72 -52.61 5.24
CA GLY A 28 -79.58 -53.84 4.46
C GLY A 28 -78.14 -54.08 4.02
N LYS A 29 -77.63 -55.30 4.22
CA LYS A 29 -76.34 -55.72 3.65
C LYS A 29 -76.50 -55.97 2.15
N PRO A 30 -75.60 -55.46 1.29
CA PRO A 30 -75.67 -55.72 -0.14
C PRO A 30 -75.57 -57.21 -0.45
N VAL A 31 -76.38 -57.70 -1.39
CA VAL A 31 -76.29 -59.08 -1.88
C VAL A 31 -75.00 -59.23 -2.69
N ARG A 32 -74.10 -60.13 -2.27
CA ARG A 32 -72.86 -60.43 -2.99
C ARG A 32 -73.09 -61.61 -3.91
N LEU A 33 -73.12 -61.36 -5.23
CA LEU A 33 -73.19 -62.42 -6.24
C LEU A 33 -71.79 -63.00 -6.42
N THR A 34 -71.58 -64.22 -5.91
CA THR A 34 -70.23 -64.82 -5.83
C THR A 34 -70.04 -65.94 -6.83
N HIS A 35 -71.09 -66.69 -7.18
CA HIS A 35 -70.99 -67.85 -8.06
C HIS A 35 -72.02 -67.80 -9.18
N MET A 36 -71.65 -68.35 -10.34
CA MET A 36 -72.57 -68.68 -11.41
C MET A 36 -72.41 -70.16 -11.76
N ALA A 37 -73.52 -70.80 -12.08
CA ALA A 37 -73.51 -72.19 -12.54
C ALA A 37 -74.24 -72.30 -13.87
N VAL A 38 -73.80 -73.26 -14.68
CA VAL A 38 -74.46 -73.67 -15.91
C VAL A 38 -74.98 -75.09 -15.76
N GLY A 39 -76.11 -75.36 -16.40
CA GLY A 39 -76.78 -76.65 -16.39
C GLY A 39 -77.21 -77.08 -17.79
N ASP A 40 -77.37 -78.38 -17.97
CA ASP A 40 -77.87 -78.95 -19.23
C ASP A 40 -79.40 -79.08 -19.25
N GLY A 41 -80.09 -78.67 -18.19
CA GLY A 41 -81.55 -78.70 -18.09
C GLY A 41 -82.17 -80.10 -18.06
N GLY A 42 -81.37 -81.14 -17.75
CA GLY A 42 -81.83 -82.54 -17.79
C GLY A 42 -82.05 -83.07 -19.21
N GLY A 43 -81.37 -82.48 -20.21
CA GLY A 43 -81.48 -82.88 -21.62
C GLY A 43 -82.52 -82.10 -22.44
N THR A 44 -83.33 -81.25 -21.80
CA THR A 44 -84.33 -80.40 -22.49
C THR A 44 -84.16 -78.94 -22.10
N LEU A 45 -84.71 -78.00 -22.88
CA LEU A 45 -84.64 -76.57 -22.54
C LEU A 45 -85.58 -76.27 -21.36
N PRO A 46 -85.06 -75.95 -20.16
CA PRO A 46 -85.91 -75.72 -19.00
C PRO A 46 -86.60 -74.36 -19.12
N THR A 47 -87.81 -74.27 -18.53
CA THR A 47 -88.52 -72.99 -18.40
C THR A 47 -88.21 -72.39 -17.03
N PRO A 48 -87.55 -71.22 -16.95
CA PRO A 48 -87.22 -70.60 -15.67
C PRO A 48 -88.48 -70.24 -14.88
N ASP A 49 -88.53 -70.67 -13.62
CA ASP A 49 -89.60 -70.43 -12.64
C ASP A 49 -89.03 -69.72 -11.41
N SER A 50 -89.77 -68.74 -10.87
CA SER A 50 -89.33 -67.97 -9.70
C SER A 50 -89.25 -68.84 -8.45
N LYS A 51 -89.98 -69.96 -8.39
CA LYS A 51 -89.92 -70.89 -7.25
C LYS A 51 -88.69 -71.81 -7.22
N GLN A 52 -87.82 -71.75 -8.23
CA GLN A 52 -86.62 -72.59 -8.26
C GLN A 52 -85.62 -72.18 -7.17
N THR A 53 -85.11 -73.18 -6.45
CA THR A 53 -84.02 -73.01 -5.47
C THR A 53 -82.70 -73.61 -5.96
N ARG A 54 -82.72 -74.34 -7.08
CA ARG A 54 -81.57 -74.95 -7.76
C ARG A 54 -81.84 -75.05 -9.26
N LEU A 55 -80.78 -75.23 -10.05
CA LEU A 55 -80.88 -75.59 -11.46
C LEU A 55 -81.49 -76.99 -11.62
N VAL A 56 -82.11 -77.27 -12.78
CA VAL A 56 -82.72 -78.58 -13.06
C VAL A 56 -81.66 -79.68 -13.06
N HIS A 57 -80.53 -79.43 -13.73
CA HIS A 57 -79.35 -80.28 -13.64
C HIS A 57 -78.09 -79.43 -13.85
N GLU A 58 -77.41 -79.14 -12.74
CA GLU A 58 -76.18 -78.36 -12.73
C GLU A 58 -75.00 -79.21 -13.19
N VAL A 59 -74.25 -78.72 -14.19
CA VAL A 59 -73.07 -79.43 -14.73
C VAL A 59 -71.76 -78.76 -14.33
N TRP A 60 -71.77 -77.44 -14.10
CA TRP A 60 -70.57 -76.72 -13.68
C TRP A 60 -70.91 -75.43 -12.93
N ARG A 61 -70.20 -75.18 -11.83
CA ARG A 61 -70.29 -73.96 -11.02
C ARG A 61 -68.92 -73.38 -10.78
N HIS A 62 -68.82 -72.06 -10.89
CA HIS A 62 -67.58 -71.35 -10.60
C HIS A 62 -67.88 -69.96 -10.04
N THR A 63 -66.85 -69.32 -9.48
CA THR A 63 -66.93 -67.92 -9.09
C THR A 63 -67.25 -67.04 -10.30
N VAL A 64 -68.03 -65.99 -10.07
CA VAL A 64 -68.36 -65.01 -11.12
C VAL A 64 -67.08 -64.29 -11.54
N ASN A 65 -66.85 -64.18 -12.85
CA ASN A 65 -65.67 -63.51 -13.39
C ASN A 65 -65.79 -61.98 -13.23
N ARG A 66 -67.00 -61.44 -13.47
CA ARG A 66 -67.26 -60.01 -13.27
C ARG A 66 -68.74 -59.73 -13.03
N VAL A 67 -69.06 -58.84 -12.09
CA VAL A 67 -70.41 -58.26 -11.91
C VAL A 67 -70.30 -56.76 -12.18
N ILE A 68 -70.99 -56.27 -13.22
CA ILE A 68 -71.00 -54.84 -13.58
C ILE A 68 -72.44 -54.30 -13.68
N LEU A 69 -72.56 -52.98 -13.57
CA LEU A 69 -73.77 -52.26 -13.97
C LEU A 69 -73.73 -52.00 -15.47
N ASP A 70 -74.86 -52.17 -16.14
CA ASP A 70 -74.99 -51.81 -17.55
C ASP A 70 -74.92 -50.29 -17.70
N ALA A 71 -73.88 -49.80 -18.39
CA ALA A 71 -73.64 -48.38 -18.60
C ALA A 71 -74.78 -47.66 -19.34
N THR A 72 -75.59 -48.41 -20.10
CA THR A 72 -76.71 -47.86 -20.87
C THR A 72 -78.04 -47.92 -20.12
N HIS A 73 -78.17 -48.81 -19.12
CA HIS A 73 -79.40 -49.02 -18.37
C HIS A 73 -79.08 -49.27 -16.89
N GLN A 74 -79.14 -48.21 -16.09
CA GLN A 74 -78.70 -48.18 -14.69
C GLN A 74 -79.44 -49.13 -13.73
N ASN A 75 -80.50 -49.82 -14.19
CA ASN A 75 -81.27 -50.82 -13.43
C ASN A 75 -80.96 -52.28 -13.82
N ARG A 76 -79.93 -52.51 -14.65
CA ARG A 76 -79.51 -53.86 -15.06
C ARG A 76 -78.13 -54.19 -14.55
N ILE A 77 -78.02 -55.36 -13.92
CA ILE A 77 -76.77 -55.95 -13.47
C ILE A 77 -76.39 -57.05 -14.45
N ILE A 78 -75.15 -57.02 -14.92
CA ILE A 78 -74.59 -58.04 -15.82
C ILE A 78 -73.60 -58.85 -15.01
N ALA A 79 -73.93 -60.12 -14.78
CA ALA A 79 -73.02 -61.11 -14.21
C ALA A 79 -72.40 -61.93 -15.36
N GLU A 80 -71.07 -61.95 -15.43
CA GLU A 80 -70.31 -62.65 -16.46
C GLU A 80 -69.62 -63.89 -15.88
N LEU A 81 -69.86 -65.04 -16.51
CA LEU A 81 -69.16 -66.28 -16.24
C LEU A 81 -68.30 -66.63 -17.46
N VAL A 82 -67.01 -66.84 -17.24
CA VAL A 82 -66.10 -67.35 -18.27
C VAL A 82 -65.87 -68.82 -18.00
N ILE A 83 -66.23 -69.68 -18.95
CA ILE A 83 -65.87 -71.10 -18.92
C ILE A 83 -64.53 -71.24 -19.63
N PRO A 84 -63.45 -71.62 -18.94
CA PRO A 84 -62.14 -71.72 -19.54
C PRO A 84 -62.06 -72.90 -20.52
N PRO A 85 -61.09 -72.91 -21.45
CA PRO A 85 -61.02 -73.93 -22.49
C PRO A 85 -60.89 -75.35 -21.93
N GLU A 86 -60.16 -75.54 -20.82
CA GLU A 86 -59.95 -76.81 -20.13
C GLU A 86 -61.23 -77.46 -19.57
N THR A 87 -62.28 -76.68 -19.36
CA THR A 87 -63.55 -77.16 -18.80
C THR A 87 -64.60 -77.27 -19.90
N GLY A 88 -65.14 -78.47 -20.12
CA GLY A 88 -66.15 -78.73 -21.15
C GLY A 88 -66.64 -80.18 -21.14
N GLY A 89 -67.30 -80.60 -22.21
CA GLY A 89 -67.93 -81.92 -22.35
C GLY A 89 -69.42 -81.94 -22.00
N PHE A 90 -70.08 -80.77 -21.90
CA PHE A 90 -71.48 -80.65 -21.48
C PHE A 90 -72.28 -79.66 -22.34
N TRP A 91 -73.59 -79.91 -22.40
CA TRP A 91 -74.55 -78.98 -22.98
C TRP A 91 -74.93 -77.90 -21.96
N ILE A 92 -75.15 -76.69 -22.45
CA ILE A 92 -75.56 -75.56 -21.63
C ILE A 92 -76.92 -75.10 -22.14
N ARG A 93 -77.92 -75.19 -21.25
CA ARG A 93 -79.32 -74.84 -21.51
C ARG A 93 -79.91 -73.95 -20.43
N GLU A 94 -79.32 -73.95 -19.23
CA GLU A 94 -79.68 -73.06 -18.12
C GLU A 94 -78.46 -72.43 -17.47
N ILE A 95 -78.69 -71.29 -16.83
CA ILE A 95 -77.68 -70.55 -16.07
C ILE A 95 -78.30 -70.05 -14.76
N GLY A 96 -77.57 -70.22 -13.67
CA GLY A 96 -77.95 -69.80 -12.32
C GLY A 96 -76.94 -68.80 -11.78
N VAL A 97 -77.43 -67.80 -11.07
CA VAL A 97 -76.60 -66.82 -10.35
C VAL A 97 -76.85 -67.02 -8.86
N PHE A 98 -75.79 -67.19 -8.08
CA PHE A 98 -75.83 -67.52 -6.66
C PHE A 98 -75.11 -66.47 -5.82
N ASP A 99 -75.56 -66.32 -4.58
CA ASP A 99 -74.90 -65.45 -3.60
C ASP A 99 -73.81 -66.17 -2.77
N GLU A 100 -73.17 -65.44 -1.85
CA GLU A 100 -72.15 -65.97 -0.92
C GLU A 100 -72.63 -67.11 0.00
N HIS A 101 -73.94 -67.27 0.16
CA HIS A 101 -74.53 -68.35 0.95
C HIS A 101 -74.97 -69.55 0.09
N GLY A 102 -74.76 -69.48 -1.23
CA GLY A 102 -75.15 -70.51 -2.18
C GLY A 102 -76.64 -70.51 -2.53
N ASP A 103 -77.36 -69.44 -2.21
CA ASP A 103 -78.78 -69.31 -2.57
C ASP A 103 -78.92 -68.84 -4.01
N LEU A 104 -79.79 -69.48 -4.78
CA LEU A 104 -80.06 -69.14 -6.17
C LEU A 104 -80.83 -67.81 -6.23
N ILE A 105 -80.19 -66.76 -6.74
CA ILE A 105 -80.74 -65.40 -6.85
C ILE A 105 -81.51 -65.22 -8.16
N ALA A 106 -80.98 -65.75 -9.26
CA ALA A 106 -81.65 -65.70 -10.55
C ALA A 106 -81.35 -66.93 -11.38
N VAL A 107 -82.32 -67.34 -12.18
CA VAL A 107 -82.22 -68.46 -13.11
C VAL A 107 -82.66 -68.01 -14.49
N GLY A 108 -81.88 -68.38 -15.50
CA GLY A 108 -82.18 -68.08 -16.89
C GLY A 108 -82.02 -69.31 -17.76
N ASN A 109 -82.77 -69.34 -18.85
CA ASN A 109 -82.55 -70.33 -19.92
C ASN A 109 -81.74 -69.69 -21.04
N THR A 110 -80.85 -70.46 -21.65
CA THR A 110 -79.99 -70.02 -22.76
C THR A 110 -80.24 -70.86 -23.99
N ALA A 111 -79.85 -70.35 -25.16
CA ALA A 111 -79.80 -71.15 -26.37
C ALA A 111 -78.91 -72.36 -26.14
N GLU A 112 -79.40 -73.52 -26.58
CA GLU A 112 -78.68 -74.78 -26.47
C GLU A 112 -77.31 -74.64 -27.14
N SER A 113 -76.26 -74.76 -26.33
CA SER A 113 -74.88 -74.58 -26.76
C SER A 113 -74.03 -75.69 -26.16
N TYR A 114 -73.30 -76.41 -27.00
CA TYR A 114 -72.36 -77.43 -26.57
C TYR A 114 -70.98 -76.81 -26.34
N LYS A 115 -70.44 -77.01 -25.14
CA LYS A 115 -69.08 -76.62 -24.80
C LYS A 115 -68.18 -77.87 -24.86
N PRO A 116 -67.42 -78.08 -25.96
CA PRO A 116 -66.54 -79.25 -26.05
C PRO A 116 -65.42 -79.21 -25.02
N ALA A 117 -64.98 -80.40 -24.62
CA ALA A 117 -63.78 -80.58 -23.79
C ALA A 117 -62.51 -80.47 -24.67
N VAL A 118 -61.37 -80.11 -24.07
CA VAL A 118 -60.09 -80.03 -24.81
C VAL A 118 -59.71 -81.37 -25.45
N ALA A 119 -60.08 -82.48 -24.81
CA ALA A 119 -59.87 -83.84 -25.35
C ALA A 119 -60.63 -84.11 -26.66
N GLU A 120 -61.67 -83.33 -26.96
CA GLU A 120 -62.48 -83.45 -28.18
C GLU A 120 -61.94 -82.58 -29.34
N GLY A 121 -60.73 -82.00 -29.18
CA GLY A 121 -60.01 -81.30 -30.23
C GLY A 121 -60.35 -79.82 -30.40
N SER A 122 -61.18 -79.23 -29.53
CA SER A 122 -61.55 -77.81 -29.59
C SER A 122 -61.70 -77.19 -28.18
N GLY A 123 -60.61 -76.71 -27.59
CA GLY A 123 -60.64 -75.88 -26.39
C GLY A 123 -60.90 -74.41 -26.72
N ARG A 124 -62.17 -73.97 -26.71
CA ARG A 124 -62.52 -72.55 -26.82
C ARG A 124 -63.00 -72.04 -25.46
N ALA A 125 -62.62 -70.84 -25.06
CA ALA A 125 -63.25 -70.17 -23.92
C ALA A 125 -64.66 -69.68 -24.35
N GLN A 126 -65.65 -69.83 -23.48
CA GLN A 126 -67.01 -69.35 -23.75
C GLN A 126 -67.48 -68.48 -22.58
N THR A 127 -67.85 -67.24 -22.90
CA THR A 127 -68.34 -66.27 -21.92
C THR A 127 -69.86 -66.22 -21.95
N PHE A 128 -70.49 -66.47 -20.82
CA PHE A 128 -71.93 -66.30 -20.62
C PHE A 128 -72.19 -65.02 -19.83
N ARG A 129 -73.19 -64.26 -20.29
CA ARG A 129 -73.63 -63.02 -19.65
C ARG A 129 -75.08 -63.18 -19.21
N THR A 130 -75.31 -63.15 -17.90
CA THR A 130 -76.66 -63.13 -17.35
C THR A 130 -77.02 -61.71 -16.96
N ILE A 131 -78.10 -61.20 -17.54
CA ILE A 131 -78.63 -59.87 -17.24
C ILE A 131 -79.76 -60.02 -16.24
N LEU A 132 -79.62 -59.38 -15.08
CA LEU A 132 -80.63 -59.31 -14.03
C LEU A 132 -81.18 -57.88 -14.00
N THR A 133 -82.50 -57.73 -14.12
CA THR A 133 -83.16 -56.43 -13.95
C THR A 133 -83.66 -56.32 -12.53
N VAL A 134 -83.13 -55.37 -11.76
CA VAL A 134 -83.49 -55.13 -10.35
C VAL A 134 -84.16 -53.77 -10.19
N SER A 135 -84.99 -53.62 -9.15
CA SER A 135 -85.65 -52.34 -8.84
C SER A 135 -84.69 -51.29 -8.28
N SER A 136 -83.58 -51.72 -7.66
CA SER A 136 -82.48 -50.86 -7.21
C SER A 136 -81.16 -51.60 -7.35
N THR A 137 -80.15 -50.94 -7.89
CA THR A 137 -78.80 -51.47 -8.09
C THR A 137 -77.86 -51.18 -6.93
N ALA A 138 -78.26 -50.33 -5.98
CA ALA A 138 -77.52 -50.05 -4.75
C ALA A 138 -77.49 -51.24 -3.76
N THR A 139 -78.33 -52.25 -3.99
CA THR A 139 -78.54 -53.40 -3.10
C THR A 139 -77.64 -54.58 -3.42
N VAL A 140 -76.81 -54.48 -4.45
CA VAL A 140 -75.90 -55.54 -4.90
C VAL A 140 -74.46 -55.04 -4.84
N ALA A 141 -73.61 -55.76 -4.10
CA ALA A 141 -72.19 -55.44 -4.03
C ALA A 141 -71.46 -55.99 -5.26
N LEU A 142 -70.92 -55.07 -6.08
CA LEU A 142 -70.05 -55.41 -7.20
C LEU A 142 -68.76 -56.02 -6.63
N THR A 143 -68.60 -57.32 -6.80
CA THR A 143 -67.39 -58.03 -6.41
C THR A 143 -66.63 -58.39 -7.69
N VAL A 144 -65.37 -57.94 -7.78
CA VAL A 144 -64.42 -58.36 -8.81
C VAL A 144 -63.30 -59.07 -8.08
N ASP A 145 -63.23 -60.39 -8.19
CA ASP A 145 -62.08 -61.15 -7.70
C ASP A 145 -61.06 -61.25 -8.84
N ASN A 146 -59.91 -60.61 -8.65
CA ASN A 146 -58.92 -60.34 -9.69
C ASN A 146 -57.78 -61.37 -9.72
N THR A 147 -57.93 -62.52 -9.06
CA THR A 147 -56.81 -63.44 -8.81
C THR A 147 -56.54 -64.48 -9.91
N MET A 148 -57.44 -64.67 -10.88
CA MET A 148 -57.17 -65.32 -12.17
C MET A 148 -58.16 -64.84 -13.24
N VAL A 149 -57.77 -63.86 -14.07
CA VAL A 149 -58.62 -63.37 -15.18
C VAL A 149 -57.82 -63.29 -16.47
N MET A 150 -58.34 -63.93 -17.53
CA MET A 150 -57.91 -63.70 -18.90
C MET A 150 -58.53 -62.38 -19.37
N ALA A 151 -57.72 -61.34 -19.55
CA ALA A 151 -58.20 -60.03 -19.99
C ALA A 151 -58.76 -60.12 -21.42
N THR A 152 -59.95 -59.55 -21.64
CA THR A 152 -60.49 -59.35 -23.00
C THR A 152 -59.61 -58.36 -23.76
N VAL A 153 -59.48 -58.50 -25.08
CA VAL A 153 -58.67 -57.60 -25.93
C VAL A 153 -59.03 -56.13 -25.69
N ASP A 154 -60.32 -55.81 -25.57
CA ASP A 154 -60.80 -54.44 -25.29
C ASP A 154 -60.27 -53.86 -23.97
N TYR A 155 -60.09 -54.69 -22.93
CA TYR A 155 -59.54 -54.24 -21.65
C TYR A 155 -58.05 -53.91 -21.77
N VAL A 156 -57.33 -54.68 -22.57
CA VAL A 156 -55.90 -54.45 -22.83
C VAL A 156 -55.71 -53.17 -23.64
N ASP A 157 -56.51 -52.97 -24.69
CA ASP A 157 -56.44 -51.76 -25.52
C ASP A 157 -56.82 -50.49 -24.75
N ASP A 158 -57.87 -50.53 -23.92
CA ASP A 158 -58.24 -49.39 -23.08
C ASP A 158 -57.13 -49.04 -22.08
N LYS A 159 -56.50 -50.04 -21.46
CA LYS A 159 -55.40 -49.83 -20.52
C LYS A 159 -54.12 -49.37 -21.20
N LEU A 160 -53.83 -49.84 -22.42
CA LEU A 160 -52.70 -49.36 -23.20
C LEU A 160 -52.90 -47.90 -23.59
N LYS A 161 -54.11 -47.52 -23.99
CA LYS A 161 -54.47 -46.14 -24.35
C LYS A 161 -54.41 -45.20 -23.14
N GLU A 162 -54.84 -45.66 -21.97
CA GLU A 162 -54.68 -44.92 -20.69
C GLU A 162 -53.20 -44.76 -20.32
N HIS A 163 -52.38 -45.80 -20.53
CA HIS A 163 -50.94 -45.74 -20.30
C HIS A 163 -50.22 -44.78 -21.26
N GLU A 164 -50.54 -44.81 -22.55
CA GLU A 164 -49.97 -43.91 -23.56
C GLU A 164 -50.30 -42.43 -23.27
N GLN A 165 -51.51 -42.14 -22.78
CA GLN A 165 -51.90 -40.79 -22.40
C GLN A 165 -51.19 -40.33 -21.12
N SER A 166 -50.99 -41.22 -20.14
CA SER A 166 -50.28 -40.87 -18.89
C SER A 166 -48.76 -40.70 -19.04
N ARG A 167 -48.17 -41.28 -20.09
CA ARG A 167 -46.71 -41.24 -20.36
C ARG A 167 -46.26 -40.21 -21.38
N ARG A 168 -47.09 -39.24 -21.77
CA ARG A 168 -46.64 -38.02 -22.45
C ARG A 168 -45.81 -37.17 -21.49
N HIS A 169 -44.61 -37.64 -21.19
CA HIS A 169 -43.62 -36.94 -20.38
C HIS A 169 -42.71 -36.17 -21.34
N PRO A 170 -42.99 -34.88 -21.61
CA PRO A 170 -42.08 -34.06 -22.39
C PRO A 170 -40.74 -33.88 -21.67
N ASP A 171 -39.74 -33.42 -22.40
CA ASP A 171 -38.49 -32.98 -21.80
C ASP A 171 -38.77 -31.83 -20.82
N ALA A 172 -37.99 -31.76 -19.74
CA ALA A 172 -38.14 -30.68 -18.78
C ALA A 172 -37.72 -29.35 -19.40
N SER A 173 -38.39 -28.29 -18.99
CA SER A 173 -38.00 -26.91 -19.32
C SER A 173 -37.81 -26.12 -18.03
N LEU A 174 -37.35 -24.88 -18.16
CA LEU A 174 -37.25 -23.95 -17.02
C LEU A 174 -38.61 -23.64 -16.35
N THR A 175 -39.73 -23.98 -17.01
CA THR A 175 -41.09 -23.67 -16.54
C THR A 175 -41.98 -24.90 -16.37
N ALA A 176 -41.57 -26.07 -16.85
CA ALA A 176 -42.36 -27.30 -16.82
C ALA A 176 -41.52 -28.51 -16.41
N LYS A 177 -42.08 -29.36 -15.54
CA LYS A 177 -41.45 -30.63 -15.12
C LYS A 177 -41.45 -31.64 -16.28
N GLY A 178 -40.36 -32.37 -16.45
CA GLY A 178 -40.19 -33.37 -17.51
C GLY A 178 -38.93 -34.23 -17.33
N PHE A 179 -38.55 -34.99 -18.35
CA PHE A 179 -37.29 -35.76 -18.35
C PHE A 179 -36.11 -34.90 -18.79
N VAL A 180 -34.91 -35.17 -18.25
CA VAL A 180 -33.68 -34.41 -18.56
C VAL A 180 -32.54 -35.38 -18.80
N GLN A 181 -31.71 -35.09 -19.80
CA GLN A 181 -30.47 -35.83 -20.04
C GLN A 181 -29.35 -35.29 -19.14
N LEU A 182 -28.63 -36.19 -18.46
CA LEU A 182 -27.51 -35.81 -17.60
C LEU A 182 -26.20 -35.69 -18.40
N SER A 183 -25.38 -34.69 -18.07
CA SER A 183 -24.08 -34.46 -18.70
C SER A 183 -22.96 -34.31 -17.69
N SER A 184 -21.79 -34.87 -18.00
CA SER A 184 -20.56 -34.74 -17.21
C SER A 184 -19.55 -33.76 -17.80
N ALA A 185 -19.90 -33.04 -18.86
CA ALA A 185 -19.04 -32.01 -19.46
C ALA A 185 -18.95 -30.78 -18.54
N THR A 186 -17.75 -30.22 -18.37
CA THR A 186 -17.48 -29.03 -17.53
C THR A 186 -17.61 -27.71 -18.29
N ASN A 187 -17.88 -27.76 -19.59
CA ASN A 187 -17.98 -26.62 -20.50
C ASN A 187 -19.23 -26.69 -21.40
N SER A 188 -20.26 -27.45 -21.00
CA SER A 188 -21.49 -27.57 -21.77
C SER A 188 -22.23 -26.23 -21.81
N VAL A 189 -22.75 -25.87 -22.99
CA VAL A 189 -23.61 -24.70 -23.22
C VAL A 189 -25.09 -25.09 -23.43
N SER A 190 -25.40 -26.39 -23.28
CA SER A 190 -26.75 -26.91 -23.50
C SER A 190 -27.68 -26.53 -22.33
N GLU A 191 -28.83 -25.95 -22.66
CA GLU A 191 -29.90 -25.64 -21.69
C GLU A 191 -30.88 -26.82 -21.46
N THR A 192 -30.73 -27.90 -22.23
CA THR A 192 -31.60 -29.10 -22.17
C THR A 192 -30.98 -30.26 -21.38
N GLN A 193 -29.79 -30.06 -20.81
CA GLN A 193 -29.05 -31.06 -20.06
C GLN A 193 -28.78 -30.58 -18.64
N ALA A 194 -28.87 -31.49 -17.66
CA ALA A 194 -28.51 -31.20 -16.28
C ALA A 194 -27.07 -31.67 -15.98
N ALA A 195 -26.34 -30.86 -15.23
CA ALA A 195 -24.99 -31.19 -14.81
C ALA A 195 -25.00 -32.32 -13.76
N THR A 196 -24.14 -33.31 -13.96
CA THR A 196 -23.89 -34.35 -12.94
C THR A 196 -23.02 -33.82 -11.80
N PRO A 197 -23.06 -34.44 -10.60
CA PRO A 197 -22.12 -34.12 -9.52
C PRO A 197 -20.65 -34.21 -9.95
N LYS A 198 -20.32 -35.08 -10.90
CA LYS A 198 -18.98 -35.19 -11.49
C LYS A 198 -18.57 -33.92 -12.24
N ALA A 199 -19.45 -33.37 -13.08
CA ALA A 199 -19.19 -32.09 -13.76
C ALA A 199 -19.03 -30.95 -12.76
N VAL A 200 -19.90 -30.87 -11.75
CA VAL A 200 -19.84 -29.83 -10.71
C VAL A 200 -18.54 -29.93 -9.90
N LYS A 201 -18.15 -31.15 -9.49
CA LYS A 201 -16.89 -31.37 -8.76
C LYS A 201 -15.68 -31.02 -9.61
N ALA A 202 -15.64 -31.42 -10.88
CA ALA A 202 -14.54 -31.11 -11.77
C ALA A 202 -14.42 -29.59 -12.06
N ALA A 203 -15.55 -28.88 -12.20
CA ALA A 203 -15.56 -27.42 -12.33
C ALA A 203 -15.09 -26.72 -11.04
N TYR A 204 -15.51 -27.23 -9.87
CA TYR A 204 -15.05 -26.75 -8.57
C TYR A 204 -13.54 -26.97 -8.38
N ASP A 205 -13.03 -28.16 -8.69
CA ASP A 205 -11.62 -28.49 -8.58
C ASP A 205 -10.77 -27.65 -9.54
N LEU A 206 -11.25 -27.38 -10.77
CA LEU A 206 -10.58 -26.48 -11.72
C LEU A 206 -10.56 -25.02 -11.21
N ALA A 207 -11.64 -24.55 -10.60
CA ALA A 207 -11.69 -23.22 -9.99
C ALA A 207 -10.78 -23.13 -8.76
N ASN A 208 -10.76 -24.16 -7.92
CA ASN A 208 -9.92 -24.25 -6.74
C ASN A 208 -8.43 -24.40 -7.10
N GLY A 209 -8.10 -25.13 -8.17
CA GLY A 209 -6.76 -25.23 -8.74
C GLY A 209 -6.29 -23.96 -9.45
N LYS A 210 -7.20 -23.13 -9.97
CA LYS A 210 -6.85 -21.75 -10.36
C LYS A 210 -6.61 -20.83 -9.14
N TYR A 211 -7.12 -21.20 -7.98
CA TYR A 211 -6.86 -20.53 -6.70
C TYR A 211 -5.54 -20.96 -6.02
N THR A 212 -4.88 -22.03 -6.51
CA THR A 212 -3.45 -22.24 -6.25
C THR A 212 -2.67 -21.31 -7.17
N ALA A 213 -2.78 -20.01 -6.88
CA ALA A 213 -2.03 -19.00 -7.59
C ALA A 213 -0.54 -19.30 -7.41
N GLN A 214 0.13 -19.51 -8.53
CA GLN A 214 1.58 -19.61 -8.55
C GLN A 214 2.18 -18.37 -7.90
N ASP A 215 3.28 -18.55 -7.18
CA ASP A 215 4.02 -17.42 -6.59
C ASP A 215 4.39 -16.43 -7.70
N ALA A 216 4.25 -15.14 -7.38
CA ALA A 216 4.69 -14.09 -8.29
C ALA A 216 6.22 -14.13 -8.41
N SER A 217 6.70 -13.80 -9.60
CA SER A 217 8.11 -13.52 -9.85
C SER A 217 8.24 -12.17 -10.52
N THR A 218 9.48 -11.72 -10.73
CA THR A 218 9.78 -10.51 -11.51
C THR A 218 9.34 -10.59 -12.97
N THR A 219 9.00 -11.78 -13.47
CA THR A 219 8.59 -12.05 -14.86
C THR A 219 7.15 -12.55 -14.99
N ARG A 220 6.46 -12.86 -13.88
CA ARG A 220 5.13 -13.45 -13.88
C ARG A 220 4.29 -12.95 -12.71
N LYS A 221 3.06 -12.51 -12.99
CA LYS A 221 2.09 -12.11 -11.95
C LYS A 221 1.63 -13.34 -11.14
N GLY A 222 1.48 -13.19 -9.82
CA GLY A 222 1.09 -14.26 -8.90
C GLY A 222 0.80 -13.74 -7.48
N LEU A 223 0.71 -14.62 -6.49
CA LEU A 223 0.61 -14.24 -5.07
C LEU A 223 1.99 -13.93 -4.49
N VAL A 224 2.06 -12.99 -3.53
CA VAL A 224 3.29 -12.62 -2.83
C VAL A 224 3.03 -12.55 -1.34
N GLN A 225 3.91 -13.14 -0.54
CA GLN A 225 3.87 -13.00 0.91
C GLN A 225 4.43 -11.62 1.32
N LEU A 226 3.70 -10.88 2.14
CA LEU A 226 4.14 -9.58 2.65
C LEU A 226 5.09 -9.73 3.84
N SER A 227 6.16 -8.95 3.87
CA SER A 227 7.15 -8.95 4.94
C SER A 227 7.37 -7.55 5.50
N SER A 228 7.40 -7.44 6.82
CA SER A 228 7.73 -6.19 7.52
C SER A 228 9.17 -6.15 8.05
N ALA A 229 10.01 -7.11 7.65
CA ALA A 229 11.43 -7.10 7.98
C ALA A 229 12.16 -6.01 7.17
N THR A 230 13.08 -5.29 7.81
CA THR A 230 13.85 -4.19 7.19
C THR A 230 15.18 -4.65 6.59
N ASN A 231 15.51 -5.94 6.73
CA ASN A 231 16.75 -6.57 6.28
C ASN A 231 16.49 -7.88 5.51
N SER A 232 15.29 -8.06 4.97
CA SER A 232 14.94 -9.27 4.22
C SER A 232 15.76 -9.35 2.92
N THR A 233 16.30 -10.54 2.64
CA THR A 233 16.97 -10.89 1.37
C THR A 233 16.08 -11.74 0.46
N SER A 234 14.81 -11.93 0.83
CA SER A 234 13.88 -12.80 0.10
C SER A 234 13.39 -12.14 -1.18
N GLU A 235 13.59 -12.79 -2.33
CA GLU A 235 13.06 -12.32 -3.63
C GLU A 235 11.58 -12.69 -3.85
N THR A 236 11.05 -13.58 -3.02
CA THR A 236 9.64 -14.05 -3.07
C THR A 236 8.70 -13.29 -2.14
N GLN A 237 9.20 -12.29 -1.39
CA GLN A 237 8.41 -11.51 -0.44
C GLN A 237 8.39 -10.04 -0.83
N ALA A 238 7.24 -9.38 -0.68
CA ALA A 238 7.13 -7.94 -0.89
C ALA A 238 7.22 -7.18 0.44
N ALA A 239 7.98 -6.09 0.47
CA ALA A 239 8.09 -5.24 1.63
C ALA A 239 6.76 -4.52 1.90
N THR A 240 6.32 -4.50 3.16
CA THR A 240 5.18 -3.69 3.58
C THR A 240 5.56 -2.21 3.66
N PRO A 241 4.58 -1.28 3.59
CA PRO A 241 4.82 0.13 3.89
C PRO A 241 5.47 0.35 5.26
N LYS A 242 5.23 -0.54 6.24
CA LYS A 242 5.87 -0.51 7.56
C LYS A 242 7.38 -0.77 7.46
N ALA A 243 7.81 -1.80 6.71
CA ALA A 243 9.23 -2.04 6.47
C ALA A 243 9.90 -0.89 5.73
N VAL A 244 9.26 -0.39 4.66
CA VAL A 244 9.79 0.73 3.87
C VAL A 244 9.91 1.99 4.72
N LYS A 245 8.90 2.31 5.53
CA LYS A 245 8.94 3.46 6.43
C LYS A 245 10.03 3.31 7.48
N ALA A 246 10.15 2.14 8.10
CA ALA A 246 11.19 1.89 9.10
C ALA A 246 12.61 1.97 8.50
N ALA A 247 12.82 1.45 7.29
CA ALA A 247 14.09 1.57 6.59
C ALA A 247 14.40 3.04 6.19
N TYR A 248 13.39 3.77 5.74
CA TYR A 248 13.50 5.20 5.42
C TYR A 248 13.84 6.03 6.67
N ASP A 249 13.12 5.82 7.77
CA ASP A 249 13.36 6.52 9.03
C ASP A 249 14.76 6.19 9.59
N LEU A 250 15.20 4.93 9.48
CA LEU A 250 16.56 4.52 9.87
C LEU A 250 17.63 5.18 8.99
N ALA A 251 17.42 5.24 7.68
CA ALA A 251 18.33 5.92 6.76
C ALA A 251 18.40 7.42 7.05
N ASN A 252 17.24 8.06 7.29
CA ASN A 252 17.16 9.47 7.64
C ASN A 252 17.80 9.77 9.00
N ALA A 253 17.64 8.87 9.98
CA ALA A 253 18.30 8.97 11.28
C ALA A 253 19.81 8.71 11.20
N LYS A 254 20.29 7.83 10.32
CA LYS A 254 21.74 7.68 10.06
C LYS A 254 22.32 8.86 9.27
N TYR A 255 21.48 9.56 8.51
CA TYR A 255 21.77 10.86 7.91
C TYR A 255 21.54 12.04 8.88
N THR A 256 21.47 11.82 10.20
CA THR A 256 21.81 12.90 11.14
C THR A 256 23.30 13.14 10.98
N ALA A 257 23.63 14.09 10.11
CA ALA A 257 24.99 14.53 9.91
C ALA A 257 25.56 14.95 11.26
N GLN A 258 26.46 14.13 11.81
CA GLN A 258 27.14 14.44 13.06
C GLN A 258 28.12 15.58 12.80
N ASP A 259 28.29 16.45 13.79
CA ASP A 259 29.29 17.52 13.71
C ASP A 259 30.67 16.90 13.52
N ALA A 260 31.46 17.46 12.61
CA ALA A 260 32.84 17.03 12.46
C ALA A 260 33.63 17.42 13.70
N THR A 261 34.54 16.54 14.11
CA THR A 261 35.55 16.84 15.12
C THR A 261 36.93 16.71 14.49
N THR A 262 37.97 17.08 15.24
CA THR A 262 39.36 16.88 14.80
C THR A 262 39.73 15.40 14.61
N ALA A 263 38.93 14.46 15.14
CA ALA A 263 39.13 13.02 15.02
C ALA A 263 38.09 12.31 14.13
N GLN A 264 36.98 12.96 13.79
CA GLN A 264 35.87 12.33 13.07
C GLN A 264 35.31 13.22 11.96
N LYS A 265 35.20 12.65 10.75
CA LYS A 265 34.58 13.34 9.61
C LYS A 265 33.08 13.54 9.87
N GLY A 266 32.58 14.74 9.57
CA GLY A 266 31.18 15.13 9.78
C GLY A 266 30.84 16.41 9.01
N ILE A 267 29.76 17.08 9.39
CA ILE A 267 29.39 18.41 8.86
C ILE A 267 29.94 19.52 9.76
N VAL A 268 30.25 20.68 9.17
CA VAL A 268 30.74 21.85 9.92
C VAL A 268 30.01 23.09 9.41
N GLN A 269 29.57 23.94 10.32
CA GLN A 269 28.98 25.23 9.95
C GLN A 269 30.09 26.25 9.64
N LEU A 270 29.92 27.00 8.56
CA LEU A 270 30.91 28.01 8.14
C LEU A 270 30.69 29.34 8.87
N SER A 271 31.77 29.96 9.32
CA SER A 271 31.78 31.29 9.95
C SER A 271 32.69 32.26 9.21
N SER A 272 32.20 33.49 9.01
CA SER A 272 32.99 34.59 8.44
C SER A 272 33.53 35.55 9.50
N ALA A 273 33.44 35.20 10.79
CA ALA A 273 34.06 35.98 11.86
C ALA A 273 35.59 35.81 11.83
N THR A 274 36.34 36.92 11.92
CA THR A 274 37.81 36.92 11.86
C THR A 274 38.49 36.65 13.21
N ASN A 275 37.70 36.52 14.27
CA ASN A 275 38.14 36.34 15.65
C ASN A 275 37.37 35.20 16.36
N SER A 276 36.82 34.24 15.62
CA SER A 276 36.06 33.14 16.21
C SER A 276 36.96 32.23 17.04
N THR A 277 36.51 31.90 18.25
CA THR A 277 37.15 30.91 19.13
C THR A 277 36.40 29.57 19.14
N SER A 278 35.45 29.37 18.21
CA SER A 278 34.65 28.15 18.15
C SER A 278 35.45 26.99 17.54
N GLU A 279 35.38 25.83 18.18
CA GLU A 279 35.94 24.57 17.67
C GLU A 279 34.95 23.82 16.75
N THR A 280 33.70 24.29 16.65
CA THR A 280 32.63 23.67 15.86
C THR A 280 32.35 24.39 14.54
N LEU A 281 33.04 25.50 14.28
CA LEU A 281 32.87 26.31 13.08
C LEU A 281 34.15 26.33 12.25
N ALA A 282 34.01 26.22 10.93
CA ALA A 282 35.12 26.39 9.99
C ALA A 282 35.15 27.82 9.43
N ALA A 283 36.35 28.40 9.34
CA ALA A 283 36.53 29.73 8.76
C ALA A 283 36.21 29.72 7.25
N THR A 284 35.47 30.73 6.78
CA THR A 284 35.26 30.93 5.34
C THR A 284 36.49 31.54 4.68
N SER A 285 36.61 31.38 3.36
CA SER A 285 37.60 32.10 2.55
C SER A 285 37.53 33.62 2.74
N LYS A 286 36.33 34.17 3.02
CA LYS A 286 36.14 35.59 3.34
C LYS A 286 36.83 35.98 4.65
N ALA A 287 36.68 35.21 5.72
CA ALA A 287 37.37 35.48 6.98
C ALA A 287 38.89 35.34 6.83
N VAL A 288 39.36 34.27 6.17
CA VAL A 288 40.79 34.06 5.92
C VAL A 288 41.38 35.20 5.09
N LYS A 289 40.68 35.64 4.04
CA LYS A 289 41.13 36.76 3.21
C LYS A 289 41.19 38.07 4.00
N ALA A 290 40.19 38.36 4.83
CA ALA A 290 40.20 39.56 5.67
C ALA A 290 41.39 39.57 6.66
N VAL A 291 41.69 38.43 7.29
CA VAL A 291 42.86 38.29 8.18
C VAL A 291 44.16 38.45 7.38
N MET A 292 44.26 37.88 6.19
CA MET A 292 45.43 38.03 5.32
C MET A 292 45.65 39.47 4.88
N ASP A 293 44.59 40.17 4.48
CA ASP A 293 44.64 41.58 4.06
C ASP A 293 45.08 42.49 5.22
N GLU A 294 44.58 42.26 6.44
CA GLU A 294 45.05 42.98 7.64
C GLU A 294 46.51 42.63 8.00
N THR A 295 46.91 41.37 7.83
CA THR A 295 48.30 40.94 8.09
C THR A 295 49.27 41.59 7.11
N ASN A 296 48.88 41.73 5.84
CA ASN A 296 49.67 42.39 4.80
C ASN A 296 49.87 43.90 5.03
N LYS A 297 49.06 44.55 5.90
CA LYS A 297 49.25 45.96 6.29
C LYS A 297 50.28 46.14 7.39
N LYS A 298 50.66 45.08 8.10
CA LYS A 298 51.63 45.16 9.21
C LYS A 298 53.06 45.12 8.67
N ALA A 299 53.96 45.82 9.34
CA ALA A 299 55.39 45.75 9.03
C ALA A 299 55.96 44.36 9.40
N PRO A 300 57.01 43.86 8.70
CA PRO A 300 57.70 42.64 9.08
C PRO A 300 58.19 42.67 10.53
N LEU A 301 58.11 41.54 11.23
CA LEU A 301 58.57 41.46 12.62
C LEU A 301 60.09 41.66 12.74
N ASN A 302 60.85 41.07 11.81
CA ASN A 302 62.30 41.19 11.74
C ASN A 302 62.67 42.33 10.80
N SER A 303 63.40 43.33 11.32
CA SER A 303 63.92 44.48 10.57
C SER A 303 62.86 45.19 9.70
N PRO A 304 61.80 45.74 10.31
CA PRO A 304 60.81 46.51 9.56
C PRO A 304 61.47 47.73 8.90
N ALA A 305 61.23 47.92 7.60
CA ALA A 305 61.55 49.17 6.93
C ALA A 305 60.49 50.22 7.32
N LEU A 306 60.91 51.33 7.92
CA LEU A 306 60.02 52.45 8.22
C LEU A 306 59.89 53.34 6.98
N THR A 307 58.70 53.42 6.40
CA THR A 307 58.40 54.26 5.23
C THR A 307 57.45 55.40 5.60
N GLY A 308 57.51 56.53 4.89
CA GLY A 308 56.68 57.72 5.18
C GLY A 308 57.22 58.53 6.36
N THR A 309 56.33 59.03 7.23
CA THR A 309 56.67 59.83 8.42
C THR A 309 56.31 59.06 9.71
N PRO A 310 57.12 58.05 10.12
CA PRO A 310 56.83 57.28 11.33
C PRO A 310 56.84 58.19 12.56
N THR A 311 55.86 58.02 13.44
CA THR A 311 55.82 58.70 14.73
C THR A 311 56.31 57.76 15.82
N THR A 312 57.11 58.27 16.74
CA THR A 312 57.55 57.55 17.94
C THR A 312 57.35 58.45 19.15
N PRO A 313 57.06 57.90 20.35
CA PRO A 313 57.04 58.68 21.57
C PRO A 313 58.40 59.36 21.81
N THR A 314 58.38 60.60 22.31
CA THR A 314 59.61 61.31 22.70
C THR A 314 60.15 60.72 24.00
N ALA A 315 61.33 60.11 23.93
CA ALA A 315 62.02 59.56 25.09
C ALA A 315 62.40 60.66 26.10
N ARG A 316 62.53 60.29 27.38
CA ARG A 316 63.08 61.20 28.40
C ARG A 316 64.59 61.38 28.17
N GLN A 317 65.14 62.56 28.50
CA GLN A 317 66.60 62.76 28.51
C GLN A 317 67.34 61.68 29.32
N GLY A 318 68.50 61.25 28.82
CA GLY A 318 69.32 60.19 29.41
C GLY A 318 68.93 58.76 29.01
N THR A 319 67.88 58.58 28.20
CA THR A 319 67.50 57.25 27.68
C THR A 319 68.61 56.69 26.79
N ASN A 320 69.12 55.50 27.10
CA ASN A 320 70.27 54.85 26.44
C ASN A 320 70.00 53.39 26.02
N ASN A 321 68.76 53.09 25.66
CA ASN A 321 68.34 51.77 25.19
C ASN A 321 68.09 51.77 23.67
N THR A 322 67.55 50.66 23.14
CA THR A 322 67.34 50.44 21.70
C THR A 322 66.08 51.10 21.13
N GLN A 323 65.48 52.08 21.82
CA GLN A 323 64.33 52.83 21.30
C GLN A 323 64.74 53.72 20.12
N ILE A 324 63.84 53.91 19.16
CA ILE A 324 64.04 54.86 18.06
C ILE A 324 64.00 56.29 18.62
N ALA A 325 65.06 57.07 18.38
CA ALA A 325 65.11 58.48 18.75
C ALA A 325 64.13 59.30 17.90
N SER A 326 63.17 59.98 18.55
CA SER A 326 62.29 60.93 17.86
C SER A 326 63.05 62.20 17.48
N THR A 327 62.58 62.92 16.48
CA THR A 327 63.16 64.23 16.09
C THR A 327 63.13 65.23 17.24
N ALA A 328 62.08 65.22 18.05
CA ALA A 328 61.97 66.05 19.25
C ALA A 328 63.03 65.70 20.32
N PHE A 329 63.32 64.40 20.53
CA PHE A 329 64.38 63.98 21.44
C PHE A 329 65.76 64.45 20.95
N VAL A 330 66.05 64.29 19.65
CA VAL A 330 67.32 64.73 19.06
C VAL A 330 67.46 66.25 19.16
N MET A 331 66.42 67.02 18.84
CA MET A 331 66.45 68.48 19.01
C MET A 331 66.71 68.89 20.45
N ALA A 332 66.05 68.25 21.43
CA ALA A 332 66.26 68.52 22.85
C ALA A 332 67.68 68.12 23.32
N ALA A 333 68.24 67.03 22.80
CA ALA A 333 69.60 66.60 23.11
C ALA A 333 70.65 67.56 22.51
N ILE A 334 70.44 68.04 21.28
CA ILE A 334 71.30 69.06 20.65
C ILE A 334 71.21 70.37 21.41
N ALA A 335 70.00 70.82 21.77
CA ALA A 335 69.83 72.03 22.57
C ALA A 335 70.56 71.91 23.91
N ALA A 336 70.42 70.79 24.62
CA ALA A 336 71.15 70.55 25.86
C ALA A 336 72.67 70.50 25.67
N LEU A 337 73.17 69.95 24.55
CA LEU A 337 74.60 69.96 24.24
C LEU A 337 75.10 71.39 23.96
N VAL A 338 74.34 72.19 23.22
CA VAL A 338 74.65 73.60 22.93
C VAL A 338 74.63 74.43 24.22
N ASP A 339 73.63 74.24 25.08
CA ASP A 339 73.54 74.91 26.39
C ASP A 339 74.63 74.44 27.36
N SER A 340 75.15 73.21 27.19
CA SER A 340 76.31 72.71 27.93
C SER A 340 77.67 73.20 27.38
N SER A 341 77.67 74.01 26.31
CA SER A 341 78.89 74.69 25.88
C SER A 341 79.35 75.61 27.02
N PRO A 342 80.55 75.39 27.58
CA PRO A 342 81.01 76.11 28.77
C PRO A 342 81.11 77.62 28.52
N ASP A 343 81.29 78.37 29.61
CA ASP A 343 81.63 79.79 29.69
C ASP A 343 82.72 80.29 28.71
N ALA A 344 83.37 79.42 27.91
CA ALA A 344 84.26 79.75 26.81
C ALA A 344 83.65 80.68 25.74
N LEU A 345 82.36 80.52 25.39
CA LEU A 345 81.71 81.47 24.46
C LEU A 345 81.34 82.78 25.15
N ASN A 346 81.00 82.73 26.45
CA ASN A 346 80.78 83.93 27.26
C ASN A 346 82.10 84.70 27.44
N THR A 347 83.20 84.00 27.70
CA THR A 347 84.54 84.59 27.86
C THR A 347 85.11 85.11 26.53
N LEU A 348 84.83 84.51 25.37
CA LEU A 348 85.21 85.11 24.08
C LEU A 348 84.43 86.40 23.80
N ASN A 349 83.14 86.45 24.14
CA ASN A 349 82.34 87.67 24.04
C ASN A 349 82.78 88.74 25.06
N GLU A 350 83.10 88.34 26.30
CA GLU A 350 83.65 89.21 27.34
C GLU A 350 85.06 89.72 26.97
N LEU A 351 85.93 88.88 26.41
CA LEU A 351 87.26 89.26 25.90
C LEU A 351 87.14 90.22 24.72
N ALA A 352 86.24 89.95 23.76
CA ALA A 352 85.97 90.85 22.64
C ALA A 352 85.45 92.21 23.14
N ALA A 353 84.51 92.22 24.09
CA ALA A 353 84.00 93.44 24.71
C ALA A 353 85.08 94.18 25.53
N ALA A 354 85.92 93.48 26.30
CA ALA A 354 87.01 94.05 27.08
C ALA A 354 88.11 94.68 26.21
N LEU A 355 88.32 94.14 25.01
CA LEU A 355 89.18 94.71 23.98
C LEU A 355 88.47 95.76 23.11
N GLY A 356 87.26 96.18 23.50
CA GLY A 356 86.50 97.26 22.87
C GLY A 356 85.83 96.89 21.54
N ASN A 357 85.70 95.60 21.24
CA ASN A 357 85.21 95.08 19.96
C ASN A 357 85.95 95.70 18.75
N ASP A 358 87.24 96.04 18.90
CA ASP A 358 88.02 96.70 17.86
C ASP A 358 88.65 95.66 16.91
N PRO A 359 88.19 95.57 15.64
CA PRO A 359 88.76 94.63 14.66
C PRO A 359 90.23 94.94 14.33
N ASN A 360 90.69 96.17 14.65
CA ASN A 360 92.03 96.66 14.39
C ASN A 360 92.80 96.92 15.69
N PHE A 361 92.47 96.22 16.79
CA PHE A 361 93.05 96.43 18.13
C PHE A 361 94.58 96.60 18.12
N ALA A 362 95.30 95.76 17.35
CA ALA A 362 96.76 95.85 17.22
C ALA A 362 97.22 97.20 16.62
N THR A 363 96.53 97.68 15.59
CA THR A 363 96.78 99.00 14.96
C THR A 363 96.46 100.12 15.94
N THR A 364 95.34 100.03 16.65
CA THR A 364 94.90 101.02 17.63
C THR A 364 95.91 101.16 18.78
N MET A 365 96.39 100.05 19.34
CA MET A 365 97.44 100.07 20.38
C MET A 365 98.78 100.60 19.85
N THR A 366 99.17 100.23 18.63
CA THR A 366 100.39 100.75 17.99
C THR A 366 100.33 102.27 17.83
N ASN A 367 99.19 102.81 17.39
CA ASN A 367 98.97 104.26 17.27
C ASN A 367 98.99 104.96 18.64
N ALA A 368 98.36 104.36 19.66
CA ALA A 368 98.35 104.90 21.01
C ALA A 368 99.75 104.99 21.64
N LEU A 369 100.63 104.02 21.34
CA LEU A 369 102.03 104.00 21.77
C LEU A 369 102.89 105.00 21.00
N ALA A 370 102.73 105.09 19.68
CA ALA A 370 103.45 106.04 18.84
C ALA A 370 103.21 107.51 19.28
N GLY A 371 102.02 107.80 19.80
CA GLY A 371 101.67 109.11 20.35
C GLY A 371 102.17 109.42 21.76
N LYS A 372 102.95 108.54 22.43
CA LYS A 372 103.40 108.77 23.82
C LYS A 372 104.64 109.66 23.93
N GLN A 373 105.65 109.47 23.08
CA GLN A 373 106.85 110.32 23.09
C GLN A 373 106.52 111.81 22.86
N PRO A 374 105.61 112.18 21.92
CA PRO A 374 105.19 113.57 21.71
C PRO A 374 104.42 114.23 22.87
N LYS A 375 103.93 113.47 23.86
CA LYS A 375 103.22 114.03 25.02
C LYS A 375 104.15 114.57 26.10
N ASP A 376 105.43 114.21 26.05
CA ASP A 376 106.46 114.79 26.90
C ASP A 376 107.30 115.77 26.06
N ALA A 377 107.13 117.05 26.34
CA ALA A 377 107.72 118.11 25.53
C ALA A 377 109.25 118.12 25.65
N THR A 378 109.80 117.77 26.82
CA THR A 378 111.25 117.65 27.06
C THR A 378 111.86 116.52 26.24
N LEU A 379 111.27 115.31 26.27
CA LEU A 379 111.73 114.18 25.48
C LEU A 379 111.61 114.42 23.98
N THR A 380 110.54 115.10 23.56
CA THR A 380 110.36 115.50 22.15
C THR A 380 111.47 116.45 21.71
N ALA A 381 111.79 117.44 22.54
CA ALA A 381 112.85 118.40 22.25
C ALA A 381 114.23 117.74 22.17
N LEU A 382 114.55 116.80 23.07
CA LEU A 382 115.80 116.04 23.03
C LEU A 382 115.89 115.12 21.80
N ALA A 383 114.82 114.36 21.50
CA ALA A 383 114.80 113.42 20.39
C ALA A 383 114.84 114.11 19.03
N GLY A 384 114.36 115.35 18.94
CA GLY A 384 114.44 116.18 17.74
C GLY A 384 115.83 116.76 17.45
N LEU A 385 116.81 116.62 18.35
CA LEU A 385 118.16 117.11 18.10
C LEU A 385 118.86 116.25 17.05
N ALA A 386 119.27 116.86 15.94
CA ALA A 386 120.04 116.18 14.91
C ALA A 386 121.41 115.77 15.44
N THR A 387 121.64 114.47 15.63
CA THR A 387 122.91 113.95 16.14
C THR A 387 124.07 114.40 15.26
N ALA A 388 125.11 114.99 15.87
CA ALA A 388 126.31 115.44 15.18
C ALA A 388 127.53 115.29 16.09
N ALA A 389 128.68 115.00 15.48
CA ALA A 389 129.95 114.88 16.20
C ALA A 389 130.32 116.21 16.88
N ASP A 390 131.00 116.11 18.02
CA ASP A 390 131.49 117.26 18.80
C ASP A 390 130.41 118.24 19.29
N LYS A 391 129.15 117.80 19.37
CA LYS A 391 128.03 118.56 19.92
C LYS A 391 127.54 117.98 21.25
N PHE A 392 127.06 118.84 22.14
CA PHE A 392 126.41 118.42 23.39
C PHE A 392 124.98 118.96 23.46
N PRO A 393 123.97 118.09 23.71
CA PRO A 393 122.61 118.51 24.01
C PRO A 393 122.55 119.34 25.28
N TYR A 394 121.87 120.47 25.23
CA TYR A 394 121.55 121.26 26.43
C TYR A 394 120.20 121.94 26.24
N PHE A 395 119.60 122.39 27.34
CA PHE A 395 118.34 123.12 27.28
C PHE A 395 118.60 124.62 27.20
N THR A 396 118.01 125.27 26.19
CA THR A 396 118.01 126.73 26.06
C THR A 396 116.81 127.36 26.76
N GLY A 397 115.86 126.55 27.21
CA GLY A 397 114.67 126.91 27.98
C GLY A 397 113.89 125.65 28.35
N ASN A 398 112.79 125.79 29.10
CA ASN A 398 111.90 124.66 29.39
C ASN A 398 111.42 124.02 28.07
N ASP A 399 111.58 122.70 27.96
CA ASP A 399 111.17 121.91 26.80
C ASP A 399 111.77 122.37 25.46
N VAL A 400 112.89 123.09 25.48
CA VAL A 400 113.63 123.49 24.28
C VAL A 400 115.07 123.07 24.44
N ALA A 401 115.48 122.08 23.65
CA ALA A 401 116.83 121.60 23.61
C ALA A 401 117.54 122.12 22.36
N SER A 402 118.84 122.33 22.47
CA SER A 402 119.71 122.70 21.36
C SER A 402 121.07 122.01 21.51
N LEU A 403 121.90 122.14 20.48
CA LEU A 403 123.23 121.55 20.45
C LEU A 403 124.29 122.63 20.58
N ALA A 404 125.05 122.58 21.67
CA ALA A 404 126.24 123.40 21.85
C ALA A 404 127.42 122.75 21.14
N THR A 405 128.25 123.53 20.44
CA THR A 405 129.52 123.03 19.91
C THR A 405 130.52 122.92 21.05
N LEU A 406 130.98 121.71 21.34
CA LEU A 406 132.02 121.53 22.34
C LEU A 406 133.36 121.99 21.76
N THR A 407 134.04 122.88 22.47
CA THR A 407 135.44 123.19 22.18
C THR A 407 136.31 121.96 22.44
N LYS A 408 137.53 121.94 21.89
CA LYS A 408 138.46 120.83 22.12
C LYS A 408 138.68 120.57 23.62
N VAL A 409 138.83 121.64 24.42
CA VAL A 409 138.95 121.53 25.88
C VAL A 409 137.70 120.90 26.51
N GLY A 410 136.50 121.31 26.10
CA GLY A 410 135.25 120.74 26.62
C GLY A 410 135.10 119.24 26.31
N ARG A 411 135.51 118.81 25.11
CA ARG A 411 135.54 117.38 24.76
C ARG A 411 136.58 116.62 25.57
N ASP A 412 137.76 117.19 25.73
CA ASP A 412 138.85 116.59 26.52
C ASP A 412 138.43 116.43 28.00
N ILE A 413 137.61 117.33 28.56
CA ILE A 413 137.04 117.21 29.91
C ILE A 413 135.99 116.09 29.98
N LEU A 414 135.00 116.08 29.08
CA LEU A 414 133.96 115.04 29.06
C LEU A 414 134.52 113.63 28.80
N ALA A 415 135.71 113.55 28.19
CA ALA A 415 136.42 112.29 27.93
C ALA A 415 137.34 111.83 29.07
N LYS A 416 137.55 112.64 30.14
CA LYS A 416 138.35 112.21 31.30
C LYS A 416 137.56 111.26 32.19
N SER A 417 138.22 110.21 32.67
CA SER A 417 137.63 109.21 33.57
C SER A 417 137.70 109.56 35.07
N THR A 418 138.46 110.58 35.48
CA THR A 418 138.52 111.09 36.87
C THR A 418 138.85 112.60 36.91
N VAL A 419 138.21 113.35 37.82
CA VAL A 419 138.37 114.81 38.01
C VAL A 419 139.31 115.05 39.20
N ALA A 420 140.33 115.89 39.03
CA ALA A 420 141.17 116.40 40.13
C ALA A 420 140.78 117.84 40.42
#